data_AF-A0A3D3PGN1-F1
#
_entry.id   AF-A0A3D3PGN1-F1
#
_cell.length_a   1.000
_cell.length_b   1.000
_cell.length_c   1.000
_cell.angle_alpha   90.00
_cell.angle_beta   90.00
_cell.angle_gamma   90.00
#
_symmetry.space_group_name_H-M   'P 1'
#
loop_
_entity.id
_entity.type
_entity.pdbx_description
1 polymer ?
#
loop_
_entity_poly.entity_id
_entity_poly.type
_entity_poly.pdbx_seq_one_letter_code
_entity_poly.pdbx_strand_id
1 'polypeptide(L)'
;MKFFLSAILFFSCCFITQAQLAPSRQQLVQAEDSLKSLGFKFVNGQIEPERYNANYSFIKTLVSALKIPGSFNFPFDSLKIISIQPSGDGVFRIFSWHVLNDDGSYRYYGTIQMNRPDGKLQMFPLVDYTPSIKAAADTVTTNDKWYGAQYYKVIPVTKNVRTPYYILLGWKGNTAKTTKKVIEVLSFKDGKAYFGMPVFDGDK
;
A
#
# COMPACT_ATOMS: atom_id res chain seq x y z
N MET A 1 18.74 21.17 -65.36
CA MET A 1 18.67 19.75 -64.94
C MET A 1 19.10 19.70 -63.48
N LYS A 2 18.15 19.61 -62.52
CA LYS A 2 17.74 18.38 -61.78
C LYS A 2 18.96 17.71 -61.13
N PHE A 3 19.12 17.58 -59.81
CA PHE A 3 18.26 16.92 -58.79
C PHE A 3 18.66 17.42 -57.38
N PHE A 4 17.74 17.90 -56.53
CA PHE A 4 16.97 17.18 -55.48
C PHE A 4 17.84 16.38 -54.48
N LEU A 5 18.07 16.88 -53.27
CA LEU A 5 17.27 16.74 -52.03
C LEU A 5 17.22 15.29 -51.47
N SER A 6 17.93 15.04 -50.37
CA SER A 6 17.60 13.97 -49.41
C SER A 6 18.22 14.26 -48.04
N ALA A 7 17.51 15.03 -47.23
CA ALA A 7 17.63 15.00 -45.79
C ALA A 7 16.45 14.17 -45.28
N ILE A 8 16.67 12.87 -45.06
CA ILE A 8 15.65 11.97 -44.53
C ILE A 8 15.51 12.23 -43.04
N LEU A 9 14.31 12.70 -42.67
CA LEU A 9 13.77 12.76 -41.32
C LEU A 9 14.01 11.43 -40.56
N PHE A 10 14.86 11.47 -39.54
CA PHE A 10 14.79 10.55 -38.40
C PHE A 10 13.78 11.12 -37.39
N PHE A 11 12.49 11.04 -37.71
CA PHE A 11 11.41 11.34 -36.78
C PHE A 11 10.45 10.14 -36.77
N SER A 12 10.90 9.04 -36.19
CA SER A 12 10.04 7.88 -36.01
C SER A 12 10.31 7.19 -34.68
N CYS A 13 9.20 6.91 -34.00
CA CYS A 13 9.03 6.08 -32.81
C CYS A 13 9.25 6.71 -31.42
N CYS A 14 8.34 7.63 -31.05
CA CYS A 14 7.97 7.86 -29.63
C CYS A 14 6.47 7.57 -29.36
N PHE A 15 5.82 6.69 -30.14
CA PHE A 15 4.40 6.34 -29.96
C PHE A 15 4.14 5.06 -29.15
N ILE A 16 5.18 4.41 -28.62
CA ILE A 16 5.02 3.08 -27.99
C ILE A 16 4.39 3.16 -26.58
N THR A 17 4.37 4.32 -25.93
CA THR A 17 3.94 4.42 -24.52
C THR A 17 2.43 4.43 -24.30
N GLN A 18 1.62 4.93 -25.24
CA GLN A 18 0.16 5.03 -25.02
C GLN A 18 -0.60 3.70 -25.28
N ALA A 19 -0.16 2.90 -26.25
CA ALA A 19 -0.87 1.69 -26.64
C ALA A 19 -0.84 0.59 -25.57
N GLN A 20 0.24 0.50 -24.78
CA GLN A 20 0.34 -0.47 -23.67
C GLN A 20 -0.45 -0.06 -22.41
N LEU A 21 -0.71 1.24 -22.25
CA LEU A 21 -1.41 1.77 -21.06
C LEU A 21 -2.92 1.52 -21.10
N ALA A 22 -3.55 1.53 -22.29
CA ALA A 22 -4.99 1.32 -22.40
C ALA A 22 -5.45 -0.11 -21.99
N PRO A 23 -4.82 -1.21 -22.47
CA PRO A 23 -5.14 -2.55 -22.01
C PRO A 23 -4.86 -2.75 -20.51
N SER A 24 -3.73 -2.22 -20.02
CA SER A 24 -3.35 -2.27 -18.61
C SER A 24 -4.39 -1.58 -17.72
N ARG A 25 -4.90 -0.42 -18.15
CA ARG A 25 -5.97 0.29 -17.43
C ARG A 25 -7.26 -0.51 -17.37
N GLN A 26 -7.68 -1.15 -18.46
CA GLN A 26 -8.87 -2.01 -18.46
C GLN A 26 -8.74 -3.19 -17.50
N GLN A 27 -7.55 -3.84 -17.47
CA GLN A 27 -7.28 -4.92 -16.52
C GLN A 27 -7.34 -4.43 -15.06
N LEU A 28 -6.86 -3.22 -14.78
CA LEU A 28 -6.93 -2.62 -13.44
C LEU A 28 -8.37 -2.31 -13.02
N VAL A 29 -9.23 -1.85 -13.93
CA VAL A 29 -10.67 -1.65 -13.67
C VAL A 29 -11.34 -2.99 -13.32
N GLN A 30 -11.11 -4.05 -14.09
CA GLN A 30 -11.66 -5.38 -13.81
C GLN A 30 -11.16 -5.95 -12.47
N ALA A 31 -9.88 -5.71 -12.16
CA ALA A 31 -9.31 -6.11 -10.89
C ALA A 31 -9.96 -5.33 -9.73
N GLU A 32 -10.19 -4.02 -9.88
CA GLU A 32 -10.88 -3.20 -8.90
C GLU A 32 -12.31 -3.68 -8.61
N ASP A 33 -13.06 -4.04 -9.65
CA ASP A 33 -14.42 -4.61 -9.49
C ASP A 33 -14.39 -5.91 -8.68
N SER A 34 -13.43 -6.78 -8.99
CA SER A 34 -13.21 -8.04 -8.26
C SER A 34 -12.83 -7.77 -6.80
N LEU A 35 -11.91 -6.83 -6.57
CA LEU A 35 -11.47 -6.41 -5.25
C LEU A 35 -12.63 -5.82 -4.44
N LYS A 36 -13.51 -5.03 -5.04
CA LYS A 36 -14.70 -4.48 -4.38
C LYS A 36 -15.64 -5.58 -3.91
N SER A 37 -15.92 -6.56 -4.77
CA SER A 37 -16.78 -7.72 -4.43
C SER A 37 -16.18 -8.56 -3.30
N LEU A 38 -14.89 -8.90 -3.38
CA LEU A 38 -14.17 -9.64 -2.34
C LEU A 38 -14.07 -8.84 -1.04
N GLY A 39 -13.86 -7.54 -1.16
CA GLY A 39 -13.85 -6.55 -0.10
C GLY A 39 -15.14 -6.55 0.72
N PHE A 40 -16.26 -6.45 0.02
CA PHE A 40 -17.58 -6.53 0.63
C PHE A 40 -17.77 -7.86 1.39
N LYS A 41 -17.32 -8.98 0.82
CA LYS A 41 -17.43 -10.30 1.45
C LYS A 41 -16.58 -10.43 2.71
N PHE A 42 -15.33 -9.96 2.72
CA PHE A 42 -14.50 -10.11 3.93
C PHE A 42 -14.92 -9.20 5.09
N VAL A 43 -15.67 -8.12 4.81
CA VAL A 43 -16.24 -7.26 5.86
C VAL A 43 -17.59 -7.77 6.35
N ASN A 44 -18.45 -8.27 5.47
CA ASN A 44 -19.84 -8.61 5.80
C ASN A 44 -20.12 -10.12 5.93
N GLY A 45 -19.12 -10.99 5.73
CA GLY A 45 -19.27 -12.44 5.87
C GLY A 45 -19.73 -12.83 7.27
N GLN A 46 -20.66 -13.80 7.36
CA GLN A 46 -21.35 -14.11 8.62
C GLN A 46 -20.45 -14.80 9.62
N ILE A 47 -19.55 -15.65 9.13
CA ILE A 47 -18.62 -16.43 9.95
C ILE A 47 -17.17 -16.11 9.59
N GLU A 48 -16.28 -16.24 10.56
CA GLU A 48 -14.86 -15.96 10.38
C GLU A 48 -14.24 -16.69 9.15
N PRO A 49 -14.47 -17.99 8.91
CA PRO A 49 -13.90 -18.67 7.75
C PRO A 49 -14.26 -18.05 6.40
N GLU A 50 -15.49 -17.55 6.24
CA GLU A 50 -15.92 -16.86 5.02
C GLU A 50 -15.15 -15.56 4.81
N ARG A 51 -15.01 -14.78 5.89
CA ARG A 51 -14.28 -13.51 5.85
C ARG A 51 -12.82 -13.72 5.49
N TYR A 52 -12.17 -14.71 6.09
CA TYR A 52 -10.79 -15.06 5.79
C TYR A 52 -10.60 -15.60 4.37
N ASN A 53 -11.48 -16.47 3.88
CA ASN A 53 -11.39 -16.99 2.51
C ASN A 53 -11.57 -15.88 1.46
N ALA A 54 -12.49 -14.95 1.69
CA ALA A 54 -12.66 -13.77 0.86
C ALA A 54 -11.41 -12.86 0.92
N ASN A 55 -10.84 -12.64 2.10
CA ASN A 55 -9.62 -11.85 2.27
C ASN A 55 -8.39 -12.49 1.60
N TYR A 56 -8.23 -13.82 1.65
CA TYR A 56 -7.13 -14.50 0.95
C TYR A 56 -7.26 -14.36 -0.57
N SER A 57 -8.48 -14.45 -1.09
CA SER A 57 -8.76 -14.18 -2.49
C SER A 57 -8.49 -12.71 -2.83
N PHE A 58 -8.89 -11.79 -1.96
CA PHE A 58 -8.63 -10.35 -2.10
C PHE A 58 -7.13 -10.06 -2.21
N ILE A 59 -6.31 -10.62 -1.31
CA ILE A 59 -4.85 -10.45 -1.34
C ILE A 59 -4.26 -10.94 -2.67
N LYS A 60 -4.65 -12.13 -3.14
CA LYS A 60 -4.16 -12.68 -4.41
C LYS A 60 -4.53 -11.78 -5.60
N THR A 61 -5.78 -11.29 -5.62
CA THR A 61 -6.27 -10.37 -6.65
C THR A 61 -5.53 -9.04 -6.59
N LEU A 62 -5.31 -8.48 -5.39
CA LEU A 62 -4.61 -7.21 -5.20
C LEU A 62 -3.16 -7.32 -5.68
N VAL A 63 -2.44 -8.36 -5.25
CA VAL A 63 -1.06 -8.60 -5.68
C VAL A 63 -0.98 -8.75 -7.20
N SER A 64 -1.96 -9.42 -7.83
CA SER A 64 -2.03 -9.53 -9.28
C SER A 64 -2.27 -8.17 -9.94
N ALA A 65 -3.17 -7.35 -9.39
CA ALA A 65 -3.43 -6.01 -9.86
C ALA A 65 -2.21 -5.09 -9.76
N LEU A 66 -1.45 -5.17 -8.66
CA LEU A 66 -0.26 -4.36 -8.44
C LEU A 66 0.89 -4.72 -9.40
N LYS A 67 0.89 -5.91 -9.99
CA LYS A 67 1.86 -6.31 -11.05
C LYS A 67 1.54 -5.70 -12.41
N ILE A 68 0.33 -5.20 -12.64
CA ILE A 68 -0.07 -4.62 -13.91
C ILE A 68 0.70 -3.29 -14.12
N PRO A 69 1.29 -3.04 -15.30
CA PRO A 69 1.93 -1.77 -15.61
C PRO A 69 1.02 -0.57 -15.35
N GLY A 70 1.57 0.47 -14.72
CA GLY A 70 0.81 1.67 -14.35
C GLY A 70 -0.07 1.52 -13.11
N SER A 71 -0.06 0.38 -12.42
CA SER A 71 -0.86 0.15 -11.22
C SER A 71 -0.62 1.22 -10.15
N PHE A 72 0.62 1.70 -9.96
CA PHE A 72 0.95 2.73 -8.96
C PHE A 72 0.14 4.03 -9.15
N ASN A 73 -0.10 4.42 -10.40
CA ASN A 73 -0.86 5.63 -10.74
C ASN A 73 -2.37 5.39 -10.86
N PHE A 74 -2.80 4.13 -10.85
CA PHE A 74 -4.22 3.79 -10.82
C PHE A 74 -4.77 4.00 -9.41
N PRO A 75 -5.79 4.85 -9.21
CA PRO A 75 -6.17 5.32 -7.89
C PRO A 75 -6.94 4.30 -7.04
N PHE A 76 -7.59 3.31 -7.67
CA PHE A 76 -8.52 2.39 -7.00
C PHE A 76 -9.64 3.15 -6.26
N ASP A 77 -10.25 4.13 -6.92
CA ASP A 77 -11.25 5.03 -6.32
C ASP A 77 -12.50 4.32 -5.80
N SER A 78 -12.91 3.20 -6.38
CA SER A 78 -14.07 2.41 -5.96
C SER A 78 -13.76 1.48 -4.80
N LEU A 79 -12.48 1.23 -4.50
CA LEU A 79 -12.05 0.31 -3.45
C LEU A 79 -12.02 1.00 -2.07
N LYS A 80 -13.19 1.42 -1.58
CA LYS A 80 -13.32 2.19 -0.33
C LYS A 80 -13.18 1.37 0.97
N ILE A 81 -13.18 0.04 0.87
CA ILE A 81 -13.21 -0.86 2.04
C ILE A 81 -11.85 -1.00 2.74
N ILE A 82 -10.77 -0.68 2.02
CA ILE A 82 -9.41 -0.62 2.56
C ILE A 82 -8.92 0.82 2.52
N SER A 83 -7.88 1.11 3.26
CA SER A 83 -7.18 2.37 3.10
C SER A 83 -6.05 2.27 2.09
N ILE A 84 -5.96 3.29 1.23
CA ILE A 84 -4.89 3.46 0.24
C ILE A 84 -4.37 4.89 0.43
N GLN A 85 -3.17 5.03 0.98
CA GLN A 85 -2.60 6.34 1.29
C GLN A 85 -1.28 6.54 0.54
N PRO A 86 -1.22 7.47 -0.43
CA PRO A 86 0.05 7.86 -1.02
C PRO A 86 0.88 8.64 -0.01
N SER A 87 2.20 8.53 -0.10
CA SER A 87 3.09 9.45 0.58
C SER A 87 2.97 10.85 -0.05
N GLY A 88 3.04 11.91 0.75
CA GLY A 88 2.87 13.28 0.25
C GLY A 88 3.92 13.72 -0.78
N ASP A 89 5.02 12.98 -0.90
CA ASP A 89 6.08 13.14 -1.89
C ASP A 89 6.00 12.16 -3.08
N GLY A 90 4.99 11.28 -3.12
CA GLY A 90 4.75 10.34 -4.21
C GLY A 90 5.75 9.18 -4.32
N VAL A 91 6.60 8.96 -3.31
CA VAL A 91 7.60 7.88 -3.28
C VAL A 91 6.98 6.50 -3.11
N PHE A 92 5.88 6.39 -2.37
CA PHE A 92 5.17 5.13 -2.17
C PHE A 92 3.69 5.36 -1.92
N ARG A 93 2.93 4.27 -1.82
CA ARG A 93 1.62 4.26 -1.21
C ARG A 93 1.45 3.04 -0.34
N ILE A 94 0.70 3.18 0.75
CA ILE A 94 0.42 2.11 1.69
C ILE A 94 -1.03 1.67 1.59
N PHE A 95 -1.22 0.37 1.43
CA PHE A 95 -2.49 -0.32 1.51
C PHE A 95 -2.61 -0.91 2.90
N SER A 96 -3.70 -0.64 3.61
CA SER A 96 -3.93 -1.20 4.95
C SER A 96 -5.40 -1.43 5.23
N TRP A 97 -5.72 -2.57 5.84
CA TRP A 97 -7.07 -2.95 6.24
C TRP A 97 -7.03 -3.99 7.36
N HIS A 98 -8.21 -4.43 7.79
CA HIS A 98 -8.36 -5.44 8.81
C HIS A 98 -9.48 -6.43 8.45
N VAL A 99 -9.44 -7.59 9.11
CA VAL A 99 -10.55 -8.54 9.18
C VAL A 99 -10.91 -8.71 10.65
N LEU A 100 -12.21 -8.65 10.95
CA LEU A 100 -12.74 -8.88 12.30
C LEU A 100 -12.84 -10.39 12.55
N ASN A 101 -12.35 -10.82 13.71
CA ASN A 101 -12.51 -12.19 14.20
C ASN A 101 -13.84 -12.34 14.95
N ASP A 102 -14.34 -13.57 15.10
CA ASP A 102 -15.64 -13.80 15.78
C ASP A 102 -15.60 -13.43 17.28
N ASP A 103 -14.41 -13.38 17.88
CA ASP A 103 -14.18 -12.91 19.26
C ASP A 103 -14.12 -11.37 19.39
N GLY A 104 -14.28 -10.64 18.27
CA GLY A 104 -14.22 -9.18 18.20
C GLY A 104 -12.79 -8.62 18.19
N SER A 105 -11.76 -9.46 18.13
CA SER A 105 -10.39 -9.05 17.85
C SER A 105 -10.18 -8.80 16.36
N TYR A 106 -9.03 -8.21 16.02
CA TYR A 106 -8.74 -7.76 14.67
C TYR A 106 -7.45 -8.40 14.18
N ARG A 107 -7.45 -8.81 12.91
CA ARG A 107 -6.21 -9.12 12.18
C ARG A 107 -5.98 -8.10 11.09
N TYR A 108 -4.77 -7.55 11.05
CA TYR A 108 -4.39 -6.51 10.11
C TYR A 108 -3.67 -7.08 8.90
N TYR A 109 -3.82 -6.38 7.79
CA TYR A 109 -3.19 -6.70 6.53
C TYR A 109 -2.74 -5.43 5.85
N GLY A 110 -1.65 -5.52 5.09
CA GLY A 110 -1.21 -4.40 4.30
C GLY A 110 -0.06 -4.72 3.38
N THR A 111 0.25 -3.76 2.53
CA THR A 111 1.44 -3.76 1.69
C THR A 111 1.83 -2.33 1.36
N ILE A 112 3.12 -2.06 1.24
CA ILE A 112 3.64 -0.80 0.70
C ILE A 112 4.04 -1.06 -0.74
N GLN A 113 3.54 -0.25 -1.68
CA GLN A 113 4.00 -0.26 -3.07
C GLN A 113 4.89 0.96 -3.31
N MET A 114 6.09 0.73 -3.82
CA MET A 114 7.04 1.79 -4.14
C MET A 114 6.82 2.32 -5.56
N ASN A 115 6.97 3.64 -5.73
CA ASN A 115 6.97 4.27 -7.04
C ASN A 115 8.33 4.08 -7.69
N ARG A 116 8.44 3.14 -8.63
CA ARG A 116 9.69 2.82 -9.30
C ARG A 116 9.73 3.45 -10.70
N PRO A 117 10.78 4.22 -11.06
CA PRO A 117 10.89 4.83 -12.38
C PRO A 117 10.89 3.82 -13.54
N ASP A 118 11.39 2.61 -13.30
CA ASP A 118 11.40 1.52 -14.29
C ASP A 118 10.05 0.77 -14.39
N GLY A 119 9.05 1.19 -13.62
CA GLY A 119 7.72 0.59 -13.57
C GLY A 119 7.66 -0.80 -12.95
N LYS A 120 8.78 -1.34 -12.44
CA LYS A 120 8.79 -2.67 -11.83
C LYS A 120 8.12 -2.64 -10.47
N LEU A 121 7.35 -3.68 -10.19
CA LEU A 121 6.74 -3.86 -8.88
C LEU A 121 7.84 -4.07 -7.83
N GLN A 122 7.97 -3.11 -6.92
CA GLN A 122 8.59 -3.32 -5.64
C GLN A 122 7.55 -3.09 -4.54
N MET A 123 7.42 -4.09 -3.67
CA MET A 123 6.48 -4.03 -2.56
C MET A 123 7.08 -4.56 -1.26
N PHE A 124 6.57 -4.07 -0.14
CA PHE A 124 6.85 -4.58 1.21
C PHE A 124 5.54 -5.11 1.80
N PRO A 125 5.29 -6.43 1.75
CA PRO A 125 4.15 -7.05 2.42
C PRO A 125 4.23 -6.80 3.92
N LEU A 126 3.11 -6.43 4.53
CA LEU A 126 3.02 -6.18 5.97
C LEU A 126 2.39 -7.40 6.66
N VAL A 127 3.15 -8.04 7.54
CA VAL A 127 2.72 -9.22 8.31
C VAL A 127 2.38 -8.77 9.72
N ASP A 128 1.10 -8.88 10.08
CA ASP A 128 0.62 -8.53 11.41
C ASP A 128 1.23 -9.43 12.48
N TYR A 129 1.93 -8.81 13.42
CA TYR A 129 2.59 -9.43 14.56
C TYR A 129 2.10 -8.86 15.89
N THR A 130 0.92 -8.20 15.89
CA THR A 130 0.28 -7.59 17.06
C THR A 130 0.34 -8.48 18.31
N PRO A 131 -0.03 -9.79 18.27
CA PRO A 131 -0.11 -10.60 19.48
C PRO A 131 1.25 -10.81 20.18
N SER A 132 2.35 -10.61 19.46
CA SER A 132 3.72 -10.82 19.97
C SER A 132 4.42 -9.51 20.40
N ILE A 133 3.83 -8.35 20.12
CA ILE A 133 4.41 -7.04 20.45
C ILE A 133 3.87 -6.58 21.82
N LYS A 134 4.71 -6.66 22.86
CA LYS A 134 4.33 -6.30 24.24
C LYS A 134 4.44 -4.79 24.52
N ALA A 135 5.51 -4.16 24.05
CA ALA A 135 5.82 -2.75 24.29
C ALA A 135 5.84 -1.98 22.97
N ALA A 136 4.66 -1.75 22.38
CA ALA A 136 4.54 -1.17 21.04
C ALA A 136 5.19 0.22 20.90
N ALA A 137 5.25 1.02 21.98
CA ALA A 137 5.89 2.34 21.97
C ALA A 137 7.42 2.27 21.85
N ASP A 138 8.04 1.21 22.37
CA ASP A 138 9.50 1.07 22.49
C ASP A 138 10.07 -0.01 21.56
N THR A 139 9.24 -0.56 20.66
CA THR A 139 9.65 -1.63 19.76
C THR A 139 9.81 -1.12 18.33
N VAL A 140 11.01 -1.23 17.78
CA VAL A 140 11.23 -1.09 16.34
C VAL A 140 10.95 -2.42 15.66
N THR A 141 10.10 -2.40 14.63
CA THR A 141 9.73 -3.58 13.86
C THR A 141 10.07 -3.40 12.37
N THR A 142 9.93 -4.47 11.62
CA THR A 142 10.05 -4.49 10.16
C THR A 142 8.74 -4.94 9.54
N ASN A 143 8.61 -4.87 8.21
CA ASN A 143 7.39 -5.26 7.51
C ASN A 143 6.94 -6.71 7.76
N ASP A 144 7.83 -7.61 8.14
CA ASP A 144 7.53 -9.00 8.55
C ASP A 144 7.09 -9.14 10.03
N LYS A 145 7.16 -8.08 10.83
CA LYS A 145 6.75 -8.03 12.23
C LYS A 145 5.92 -6.78 12.53
N TRP A 146 5.06 -6.39 11.60
CA TRP A 146 4.33 -5.12 11.63
C TRP A 146 3.28 -5.08 12.76
N TYR A 147 3.15 -3.93 13.43
CA TYR A 147 2.19 -3.76 14.53
C TYR A 147 0.72 -3.72 14.10
N GLY A 148 0.43 -3.44 12.82
CA GLY A 148 -0.93 -3.49 12.30
C GLY A 148 -1.78 -2.26 12.65
N ALA A 149 -2.12 -1.47 11.64
CA ALA A 149 -3.07 -0.38 11.73
C ALA A 149 -3.66 -0.07 10.35
N GLN A 150 -4.85 0.53 10.31
CA GLN A 150 -5.41 1.09 9.09
C GLN A 150 -5.07 2.58 9.03
N TYR A 151 -4.15 2.95 8.15
CA TYR A 151 -3.62 4.31 8.06
C TYR A 151 -4.53 5.21 7.25
N TYR A 152 -4.76 6.44 7.68
CA TYR A 152 -5.58 7.43 6.96
C TYR A 152 -4.78 8.66 6.54
N LYS A 153 -3.50 8.77 6.94
CA LYS A 153 -2.63 9.87 6.53
C LYS A 153 -1.16 9.45 6.57
N VAL A 154 -0.40 9.91 5.59
CA VAL A 154 1.06 9.78 5.54
C VAL A 154 1.65 11.19 5.44
N ILE A 155 2.58 11.52 6.34
CA ILE A 155 3.24 12.82 6.41
C ILE A 155 4.74 12.61 6.18
N PRO A 156 5.32 13.08 5.06
CA PRO A 156 6.74 12.94 4.80
C PRO A 156 7.56 13.89 5.68
N VAL A 157 8.60 13.37 6.32
CA VAL A 157 9.63 14.13 7.02
C VAL A 157 10.97 13.80 6.35
N THR A 158 11.22 14.48 5.24
CA THR A 158 12.34 14.18 4.34
C THR A 158 13.33 15.32 4.18
N LYS A 159 12.98 16.54 4.64
CA LYS A 159 13.83 17.74 4.56
C LYS A 159 14.48 18.01 5.91
N ASN A 160 15.74 18.44 5.89
CA ASN A 160 16.50 18.85 7.08
C ASN A 160 16.62 17.77 8.17
N VAL A 161 16.58 16.49 7.79
CA VAL A 161 16.78 15.35 8.70
C VAL A 161 17.88 14.45 8.18
N ARG A 162 18.64 13.84 9.10
CA ARG A 162 19.73 12.92 8.74
C ARG A 162 19.22 11.65 8.05
N THR A 163 18.08 11.15 8.50
CA THR A 163 17.44 9.94 7.98
C THR A 163 16.00 10.28 7.63
N PRO A 164 15.62 10.30 6.34
CA PRO A 164 14.24 10.55 5.92
C PRO A 164 13.27 9.49 6.48
N TYR A 165 12.09 9.94 6.88
CA TYR A 165 11.04 9.08 7.42
C TYR A 165 9.65 9.63 7.12
N TYR A 166 8.64 8.85 7.47
CA TYR A 166 7.24 9.14 7.25
C TYR A 166 6.46 8.91 8.53
N ILE A 167 5.63 9.87 8.92
CA ILE A 167 4.68 9.69 10.02
C ILE A 167 3.40 9.13 9.43
N LEU A 168 2.98 7.98 9.93
CA LEU A 168 1.74 7.31 9.59
C LEU A 168 0.73 7.55 10.70
N LEU A 169 -0.42 8.12 10.35
CA LEU A 169 -1.55 8.24 11.27
C LEU A 169 -2.55 7.15 10.97
N GLY A 170 -2.88 6.35 11.97
CA GLY A 170 -3.70 5.16 11.82
C GLY A 170 -4.77 4.98 12.87
N TRP A 171 -5.71 4.12 12.54
CA TRP A 171 -6.73 3.58 13.43
C TRP A 171 -6.45 2.10 13.66
N LYS A 172 -6.61 1.65 14.90
CA LYS A 172 -6.48 0.24 15.29
C LYS A 172 -7.58 -0.11 16.28
N GLY A 173 -8.29 -1.20 16.04
CA GLY A 173 -9.12 -1.86 17.02
C GLY A 173 -8.27 -2.48 18.12
N ASN A 174 -8.65 -2.25 19.37
CA ASN A 174 -7.92 -2.74 20.54
C ASN A 174 -8.65 -3.89 21.22
N THR A 175 -9.96 -3.76 21.37
CA THR A 175 -10.87 -4.80 21.85
C THR A 175 -12.20 -4.68 21.09
N ALA A 176 -13.14 -5.60 21.31
CA ALA A 176 -14.50 -5.49 20.80
C ALA A 176 -15.23 -4.18 21.19
N LYS A 177 -14.71 -3.44 22.18
CA LYS A 177 -15.32 -2.21 22.72
C LYS A 177 -14.46 -0.95 22.56
N THR A 178 -13.18 -1.09 22.21
CA THR A 178 -12.24 0.03 22.24
C THR A 178 -11.38 0.07 20.99
N THR A 179 -11.00 1.28 20.61
CA THR A 179 -10.09 1.54 19.50
C THR A 179 -8.96 2.47 19.96
N LYS A 180 -7.89 2.52 19.19
CA LYS A 180 -6.71 3.35 19.41
C LYS A 180 -6.43 4.17 18.15
N LYS A 181 -5.95 5.40 18.36
CA LYS A 181 -5.21 6.13 17.34
C LYS A 181 -3.74 5.71 17.43
N VAL A 182 -3.13 5.49 16.28
CA VAL A 182 -1.75 5.04 16.15
C VAL A 182 -0.98 6.13 15.42
N ILE A 183 0.15 6.53 16.00
CA ILE A 183 1.16 7.34 15.32
C ILE A 183 2.37 6.43 15.19
N GLU A 184 2.77 6.14 13.96
CA GLU A 184 3.86 5.21 13.68
C GLU A 184 4.84 5.84 12.70
N VAL A 185 6.12 5.55 12.87
CA VAL A 185 7.15 6.11 12.01
C VAL A 185 7.62 5.05 11.04
N LEU A 186 7.53 5.31 9.74
CA LEU A 186 8.02 4.43 8.68
C LEU A 186 9.32 5.00 8.10
N SER A 187 10.33 4.15 7.92
CA SER A 187 11.53 4.47 7.17
C SER A 187 11.93 3.29 6.28
N PHE A 188 12.69 3.56 5.22
CA PHE A 188 13.22 2.54 4.34
C PHE A 188 14.73 2.49 4.47
N LYS A 189 15.28 1.32 4.79
CA LYS A 189 16.72 1.10 4.94
C LYS A 189 17.04 -0.33 4.53
N ASP A 190 18.18 -0.55 3.86
CA ASP A 190 18.70 -1.88 3.51
C ASP A 190 17.67 -2.80 2.82
N GLY A 191 16.83 -2.21 1.95
CA GLY A 191 15.80 -2.95 1.22
C GLY A 191 14.66 -3.49 2.10
N LYS A 192 14.43 -2.90 3.28
CA LYS A 192 13.29 -3.20 4.17
C LYS A 192 12.55 -1.93 4.58
N ALA A 193 11.29 -2.11 4.96
CA ALA A 193 10.51 -1.10 5.65
C ALA A 193 10.62 -1.33 7.17
N TYR A 194 11.03 -0.29 7.89
CA TYR A 194 11.15 -0.27 9.35
C TYR A 194 10.06 0.61 9.94
N PHE A 195 9.46 0.14 11.03
CA PHE A 195 8.43 0.84 11.79
C PHE A 195 8.94 1.14 13.20
N GLY A 196 8.87 2.40 13.60
CA GLY A 196 9.42 2.92 14.86
C GLY A 196 10.74 3.66 14.67
N MET A 197 10.88 4.80 15.36
CA MET A 197 12.10 5.61 15.42
C MET A 197 11.98 6.60 16.60
N PRO A 198 13.07 6.92 17.33
CA PRO A 198 13.03 7.86 18.46
C PRO A 198 12.98 9.31 17.97
N VAL A 199 11.84 9.73 17.40
CA VAL A 199 11.61 11.11 16.91
C VAL A 199 10.49 11.84 17.63
N PHE A 200 9.83 11.17 18.57
CA PHE A 200 8.92 11.80 19.50
C PHE A 200 9.64 11.94 20.83
N ASP A 201 9.75 13.17 21.31
CA ASP A 201 10.09 13.42 22.70
C ASP A 201 8.83 13.06 23.51
N GLY A 202 8.92 12.04 24.36
CA GLY A 202 7.84 11.70 25.28
C GLY A 202 7.66 12.75 26.37
N ASP A 203 6.59 12.63 27.16
CA ASP A 203 6.49 13.35 28.43
C ASP A 203 7.68 12.92 29.30
N LYS A 204 8.54 13.88 29.64
CA LYS A 204 9.62 13.68 30.61
C LYS A 204 9.07 13.49 32.02
#